data_AF-A0A3D8HKY3-F1
#
_entry.id   AF-A0A3D8HKY3-F1
#
_cell.length_a   1.000
_cell.length_b   1.000
_cell.length_c   1.000
_cell.angle_alpha   90.00
_cell.angle_beta   90.00
_cell.angle_gamma   90.00
#
_symmetry.space_group_name_H-M   'P 1'
#
loop_
_entity.id
_entity.type
_entity.pdbx_description
1 polymer ?
#
loop_
_entity_poly.entity_id
_entity_poly.type
_entity_poly.pdbx_seq_one_letter_code
_entity_poly.pdbx_strand_id
1 'polypeptide(L)'
;MKENILGIIFAIICIFFFYSINKSMDYLFKLQAEQKDIMLSDRATIKAVAKQLAIKEQAQLESLKLEKNLEVFGDISCGKCHNSSELALPLRNIELNEAIKIVRFGNERSIAGGMPQYKSINNGKDAWISDSGLKGRLEALYTKEFLSTALDRNYRIIGVQ
;
A
#
# COMPACT_ATOMS: atom_id res chain seq x y z
N MET A 1 -37.53 -50.10 53.59
CA MET A 1 -36.95 -48.82 54.05
C MET A 1 -35.55 -48.55 53.51
N LYS A 2 -34.58 -49.50 53.61
CA LYS A 2 -33.20 -49.27 53.13
C LYS A 2 -33.11 -48.99 51.61
N GLU A 3 -33.90 -49.66 50.79
CA GLU A 3 -33.92 -49.47 49.33
C GLU A 3 -34.44 -48.09 48.92
N ASN A 4 -35.48 -47.58 49.60
CA ASN A 4 -36.01 -46.22 49.36
C ASN A 4 -35.01 -45.12 49.77
N ILE A 5 -34.24 -45.35 50.85
CA ILE A 5 -33.22 -44.40 51.30
C ILE A 5 -32.06 -44.34 50.29
N LEU A 6 -31.64 -45.47 49.73
CA LEU A 6 -30.59 -45.53 48.71
C LEU A 6 -31.00 -44.78 47.42
N GLY A 7 -32.26 -44.94 47.00
CA GLY A 7 -32.81 -44.21 45.85
C GLY A 7 -32.86 -42.70 46.05
N ILE A 8 -33.18 -42.23 47.27
CA ILE A 8 -33.17 -40.80 47.61
C ILE A 8 -31.75 -40.24 47.59
N ILE A 9 -30.78 -40.95 48.17
CA ILE A 9 -29.36 -40.54 48.16
C ILE A 9 -28.85 -40.44 46.72
N PHE A 10 -29.17 -41.42 45.88
CA PHE A 10 -28.80 -41.41 44.46
C PHE A 10 -29.41 -40.21 43.71
N ALA A 11 -30.69 -39.91 43.93
CA ALA A 11 -31.35 -38.76 43.32
C ALA A 11 -30.70 -37.41 43.72
N ILE A 12 -30.32 -37.25 44.99
CA ILE A 12 -29.62 -36.04 45.48
C ILE A 12 -28.26 -35.88 44.81
N ILE A 13 -27.50 -36.97 44.66
CA ILE A 13 -26.19 -36.96 43.98
C ILE A 13 -26.37 -36.56 42.51
N CYS A 14 -27.35 -37.12 41.81
CA CYS A 14 -27.64 -36.77 40.42
C CYS A 14 -28.01 -35.29 40.25
N ILE A 15 -28.84 -34.74 41.15
CA ILE A 15 -29.20 -33.31 41.13
C ILE A 15 -27.98 -32.43 41.34
N PHE A 16 -27.11 -32.78 42.30
CA PHE A 16 -25.89 -32.02 42.58
C PHE A 16 -24.91 -32.06 41.40
N PHE A 17 -24.76 -33.23 40.76
CA PHE A 17 -23.94 -33.38 39.56
C PHE A 17 -24.48 -32.56 38.39
N PHE A 18 -25.80 -32.60 38.16
CA PHE A 18 -26.45 -31.84 37.10
C PHE A 18 -26.26 -30.33 37.29
N TYR A 19 -26.39 -29.84 38.53
CA TYR A 19 -26.14 -28.45 38.88
C TYR A 19 -24.67 -28.05 38.65
N SER A 20 -23.71 -28.89 39.06
CA SER A 20 -22.28 -28.64 38.80
C SER A 20 -21.96 -28.59 37.31
N ILE A 21 -22.48 -29.53 36.51
CA ILE A 21 -22.25 -29.59 35.07
C ILE A 21 -22.80 -28.31 34.40
N ASN A 22 -24.02 -27.90 34.72
CA ASN A 22 -24.62 -26.70 34.12
C ASN A 22 -23.80 -25.44 34.45
N LYS A 23 -23.33 -25.30 35.70
CA LYS A 23 -22.50 -24.16 36.10
C LYS A 23 -21.13 -24.16 35.39
N SER A 24 -20.54 -25.33 35.19
CA SER A 24 -19.30 -25.47 34.41
C SER A 24 -19.51 -25.14 32.93
N MET A 25 -20.64 -25.54 32.35
CA MET A 25 -21.00 -25.22 30.96
C MET A 25 -21.19 -23.72 30.75
N ASP A 26 -21.89 -23.03 31.66
CA ASP A 26 -22.05 -21.57 31.61
C ASP A 26 -20.70 -20.85 31.66
N TYR A 27 -19.77 -21.34 32.48
CA TYR A 27 -18.42 -20.80 32.56
C TYR A 27 -17.63 -21.01 31.26
N LEU A 28 -17.74 -22.19 30.64
CA LEU A 28 -17.11 -22.48 29.35
C LEU A 28 -17.67 -21.60 28.23
N PHE A 29 -18.99 -21.39 28.17
CA PHE A 29 -19.60 -20.52 27.17
C PHE A 29 -19.16 -19.06 27.33
N LYS A 30 -19.02 -18.55 28.56
CA LYS A 30 -18.48 -17.21 28.82
C LYS A 30 -17.03 -17.08 28.35
N LEU A 31 -16.18 -18.05 28.69
CA LEU A 31 -14.79 -18.08 28.22
C LEU A 31 -14.69 -18.12 26.69
N GLN A 32 -15.54 -18.91 26.02
CA GLN A 32 -15.58 -18.94 24.55
C GLN A 32 -16.01 -17.61 23.95
N ALA A 33 -17.00 -16.94 24.54
CA ALA A 33 -17.44 -15.61 24.11
C ALA A 33 -16.33 -14.57 24.28
N GLU A 34 -15.68 -14.54 25.44
CA GLU A 34 -14.54 -13.64 25.72
C GLU A 34 -13.36 -13.88 24.77
N GLN A 35 -13.01 -15.15 24.52
CA GLN A 35 -11.97 -15.49 23.55
C GLN A 35 -12.32 -15.03 22.13
N LYS A 36 -13.59 -15.21 21.73
CA LYS A 36 -14.06 -14.75 20.42
C LYS A 36 -13.98 -13.23 20.29
N ASP A 37 -14.35 -12.50 21.34
CA ASP A 37 -14.28 -11.04 21.35
C ASP A 37 -12.84 -10.53 21.32
N ILE A 38 -11.92 -11.17 22.09
CA ILE A 38 -10.48 -10.87 22.02
C ILE A 38 -9.95 -11.11 20.60
N MET A 39 -10.26 -12.27 19.99
CA MET A 39 -9.83 -12.58 18.63
C MET A 39 -10.36 -11.57 17.60
N LEU A 40 -11.59 -11.10 17.75
CA LEU A 40 -12.18 -10.09 16.86
C LEU A 40 -11.48 -8.73 17.03
N SER A 41 -11.22 -8.33 18.28
CA SER A 41 -10.50 -7.12 18.62
C SER A 41 -9.06 -7.13 18.08
N ASP A 42 -8.35 -8.25 18.24
CA ASP A 42 -7.01 -8.44 17.73
C ASP A 42 -6.99 -8.37 16.20
N ARG A 43 -7.95 -9.03 15.53
CA ARG A 43 -8.09 -8.93 14.07
C ARG A 43 -8.34 -7.51 13.60
N ALA A 44 -9.18 -6.75 14.29
CA ALA A 44 -9.42 -5.35 13.96
C ALA A 44 -8.15 -4.50 14.13
N THR A 45 -7.42 -4.71 15.21
CA THR A 45 -6.14 -4.04 15.50
C THR A 45 -5.09 -4.36 14.44
N ILE A 46 -4.92 -5.64 14.08
CA ILE A 46 -3.99 -6.07 13.03
C ILE A 46 -4.34 -5.40 11.70
N LYS A 47 -5.63 -5.37 11.32
CA LYS A 47 -6.08 -4.68 10.10
C LYS A 47 -5.78 -3.18 10.12
N ALA A 48 -5.98 -2.51 11.26
CA ALA A 48 -5.70 -1.09 11.40
C ALA A 48 -4.20 -0.78 11.26
N VAL A 49 -3.34 -1.58 11.92
CA VAL A 49 -1.88 -1.45 11.82
C VAL A 49 -1.41 -1.71 10.39
N ALA A 50 -1.91 -2.77 9.75
CA ALA A 50 -1.57 -3.10 8.37
C ALA A 50 -1.95 -1.98 7.39
N LYS A 51 -3.14 -1.37 7.57
CA LYS A 51 -3.57 -0.21 6.78
C LYS A 51 -2.67 1.01 6.99
N GLN A 52 -2.26 1.30 8.24
CA GLN A 52 -1.34 2.41 8.51
C GLN A 52 0.04 2.19 7.89
N LEU A 53 0.56 0.96 7.92
CA LEU A 53 1.81 0.60 7.26
C LEU A 53 1.73 0.82 5.75
N ALA A 54 0.65 0.35 5.10
CA ALA A 54 0.44 0.55 3.67
C ALA A 54 0.40 2.04 3.28
N ILE A 55 -0.30 2.89 4.06
CA ILE A 55 -0.34 4.35 3.84
C ILE A 55 1.07 4.96 3.94
N LYS A 56 1.83 4.56 4.97
CA LYS A 56 3.21 5.06 5.18
C LYS A 56 4.14 4.65 4.05
N GLU A 57 4.07 3.39 3.60
CA GLU A 57 4.85 2.89 2.48
C GLU A 57 4.50 3.63 1.17
N GLN A 58 3.22 3.90 0.94
CA GLN A 58 2.79 4.68 -0.22
C GLN A 58 3.31 6.13 -0.18
N ALA A 59 3.25 6.80 0.98
CA ALA A 59 3.81 8.14 1.14
C ALA A 59 5.32 8.17 0.89
N GLN A 60 6.05 7.13 1.32
CA GLN A 60 7.48 6.99 1.03
C GLN A 60 7.76 6.79 -0.46
N LEU A 61 6.95 5.97 -1.14
CA LEU A 61 7.08 5.76 -2.59
C LEU A 61 6.84 7.06 -3.37
N GLU A 62 5.82 7.83 -2.99
CA GLU A 62 5.52 9.13 -3.58
C GLU A 62 6.64 10.15 -3.33
N SER A 63 7.24 10.14 -2.13
CA SER A 63 8.39 10.99 -1.80
C SER A 63 9.62 10.62 -2.64
N LEU A 64 9.91 9.32 -2.75
CA LEU A 64 11.01 8.81 -3.55
C LEU A 64 10.85 9.13 -5.04
N LYS A 65 9.63 9.00 -5.56
CA LYS A 65 9.27 9.40 -6.93
C LYS A 65 9.57 10.88 -7.16
N LEU A 66 9.14 11.74 -6.25
CA LEU A 66 9.35 13.18 -6.34
C LEU A 66 10.84 13.53 -6.27
N GLU A 67 11.56 13.00 -5.28
CA GLU A 67 13.00 13.23 -5.10
C GLU A 67 13.77 12.87 -6.37
N LYS A 68 13.48 11.69 -6.95
CA LYS A 68 14.16 11.27 -8.18
C LYS A 68 13.82 12.15 -9.38
N ASN A 69 12.56 12.60 -9.50
CA ASN A 69 12.18 13.54 -10.56
C ASN A 69 12.89 14.90 -10.42
N LEU A 70 13.03 15.40 -9.19
CA LEU A 70 13.76 16.65 -8.92
C LEU A 70 15.27 16.51 -9.19
N GLU A 71 15.87 15.37 -8.83
CA GLU A 71 17.27 15.06 -9.16
C GLU A 71 17.50 15.08 -10.67
N VAL A 72 16.59 14.46 -11.42
CA VAL A 72 16.74 14.22 -12.85
C VAL A 72 16.30 15.40 -13.71
N PHE A 73 15.36 16.23 -13.27
CA PHE A 73 14.77 17.30 -14.09
C PHE A 73 14.75 18.67 -13.43
N GLY A 74 15.13 18.79 -12.15
CA GLY A 74 14.97 20.03 -11.37
C GLY A 74 15.76 21.23 -11.90
N ASP A 75 16.81 20.97 -12.67
CA ASP A 75 17.68 21.97 -13.30
C ASP A 75 17.21 22.39 -14.70
N ILE A 76 16.17 21.78 -15.26
CA ILE A 76 15.62 22.09 -16.58
C ILE A 76 14.13 22.47 -16.52
N SER A 77 13.58 22.95 -17.64
CA SER A 77 12.20 23.39 -17.72
C SER A 77 11.17 22.30 -17.36
N CYS A 78 11.51 21.02 -17.54
CA CYS A 78 10.66 19.90 -17.12
C CYS A 78 10.41 19.89 -15.59
N GLY A 79 11.40 20.27 -14.79
CA GLY A 79 11.28 20.37 -13.33
C GLY A 79 10.30 21.44 -12.86
N LYS A 80 9.93 22.42 -13.70
CA LYS A 80 8.91 23.43 -13.33
C LYS A 80 7.49 22.85 -13.24
N CYS A 81 7.22 21.75 -13.95
CA CYS A 81 5.93 21.08 -13.94
C CYS A 81 5.97 19.77 -13.15
N HIS A 82 7.09 19.04 -13.18
CA HIS A 82 7.26 17.76 -12.48
C HIS A 82 7.85 17.91 -11.06
N ASN A 83 7.37 18.90 -10.28
CA ASN A 83 7.91 19.26 -8.95
C ASN A 83 7.02 18.91 -7.75
N SER A 84 5.90 18.22 -7.97
CA SER A 84 5.05 17.70 -6.89
C SER A 84 4.86 16.20 -7.07
N SER A 85 4.51 15.48 -6.01
CA SER A 85 4.23 14.05 -6.09
C SER A 85 3.13 13.73 -7.10
N GLU A 86 2.12 14.59 -7.23
CA GLU A 86 1.01 14.43 -8.17
C GLU A 86 1.43 14.60 -9.63
N LEU A 87 2.36 15.51 -9.90
CA LEU A 87 2.80 15.84 -11.25
C LEU A 87 4.11 15.15 -11.67
N ALA A 88 4.86 14.57 -10.72
CA ALA A 88 6.09 13.85 -10.99
C ALA A 88 5.84 12.63 -11.88
N LEU A 89 6.78 12.34 -12.79
CA LEU A 89 6.66 11.21 -13.69
C LEU A 89 6.61 9.89 -12.91
N PRO A 90 5.71 8.97 -13.31
CA PRO A 90 5.54 7.70 -12.61
C PRO A 90 6.77 6.80 -12.75
N LEU A 91 7.01 5.99 -11.72
CA LEU A 91 8.08 4.98 -11.69
C LEU A 91 7.66 3.73 -12.47
N ARG A 92 7.49 3.86 -13.78
CA ARG A 92 7.05 2.77 -14.66
C ARG A 92 7.85 2.74 -15.96
N ASN A 93 7.90 1.57 -16.59
CA ASN A 93 8.47 1.41 -17.92
C ASN A 93 7.63 2.17 -18.95
N ILE A 94 8.09 3.36 -19.31
CA ILE A 94 7.74 4.02 -20.57
C ILE A 94 8.93 3.79 -21.48
N GLU A 95 8.70 3.34 -22.72
CA GLU A 95 9.82 3.22 -23.65
C GLU A 95 10.42 4.60 -23.90
N LEU A 96 11.75 4.68 -23.91
CA LEU A 96 12.46 5.94 -24.10
C LEU A 96 11.98 6.71 -25.33
N ASN A 97 11.75 6.00 -26.45
CA ASN A 97 11.26 6.57 -27.69
C ASN A 97 9.84 7.14 -27.55
N GLU A 98 8.99 6.50 -26.75
CA GLU A 98 7.64 7.00 -26.44
C GLU A 98 7.72 8.27 -25.59
N ALA A 99 8.55 8.26 -24.54
CA ALA A 99 8.76 9.43 -23.68
C ALA A 99 9.29 10.64 -24.47
N ILE A 100 10.28 10.43 -25.35
CA ILE A 100 10.79 11.49 -26.24
C ILE A 100 9.68 12.00 -27.15
N LYS A 101 8.89 11.11 -27.78
CA LYS A 101 7.75 11.52 -28.63
C LYS A 101 6.75 12.40 -27.87
N ILE A 102 6.42 12.07 -26.62
CA ILE A 102 5.54 12.88 -25.78
C ILE A 102 6.15 14.25 -25.54
N VAL A 103 7.43 14.34 -25.22
CA VAL A 103 8.10 15.64 -25.00
C VAL A 103 8.11 16.50 -26.28
N ARG A 104 8.29 15.89 -27.46
CA ARG A 104 8.35 16.59 -28.74
C ARG A 104 6.99 17.02 -29.27
N PHE A 105 6.01 16.12 -29.23
CA PHE A 105 4.74 16.27 -29.93
C PHE A 105 3.53 16.29 -28.99
N GLY A 106 3.70 15.91 -27.74
CA GLY A 106 2.61 15.68 -26.80
C GLY A 106 1.85 14.39 -27.10
N ASN A 107 1.05 13.97 -26.12
CA ASN A 107 -0.06 13.05 -26.32
C ASN A 107 -1.35 13.72 -25.83
N GLU A 108 -2.49 13.05 -25.98
CA GLU A 108 -3.79 13.60 -25.57
C GLU A 108 -3.79 14.12 -24.12
N ARG A 109 -3.21 13.35 -23.19
CA ARG A 109 -3.13 13.72 -21.78
C ARG A 109 -2.19 14.88 -21.51
N SER A 110 -1.01 14.89 -22.13
CA SER A 110 -0.01 15.92 -21.90
C SER A 110 -0.46 17.26 -22.48
N ILE A 111 -1.12 17.24 -23.64
CA ILE A 111 -1.68 18.45 -24.26
C ILE A 111 -2.84 18.97 -23.40
N ALA A 112 -3.77 18.10 -22.97
CA ALA A 112 -4.87 18.49 -22.10
C ALA A 112 -4.38 19.04 -20.74
N GLY A 113 -3.27 18.51 -20.22
CA GLY A 113 -2.61 18.98 -19.00
C GLY A 113 -1.75 20.24 -19.18
N GLY A 114 -1.69 20.82 -20.38
CA GLY A 114 -0.94 22.06 -20.64
C GLY A 114 0.58 21.87 -20.75
N MET A 115 1.07 20.65 -20.98
CA MET A 115 2.51 20.39 -21.18
C MET A 115 3.00 21.11 -22.44
N PRO A 116 4.04 21.97 -22.34
CA PRO A 116 4.65 22.59 -23.51
C PRO A 116 5.27 21.53 -24.44
N GLN A 117 5.17 21.76 -25.75
CA GLN A 117 5.80 20.91 -26.76
C GLN A 117 7.21 21.43 -27.07
N TYR A 118 8.22 20.56 -26.95
CA TYR A 118 9.63 20.89 -27.20
C TYR A 118 10.05 20.42 -28.59
N LYS A 119 9.41 20.95 -29.65
CA LYS A 119 9.53 20.49 -31.04
C LYS A 119 10.93 20.59 -31.67
N SER A 120 11.85 21.33 -31.06
CA SER A 120 13.22 21.53 -31.57
C SER A 120 14.24 20.94 -30.59
N ILE A 121 15.31 20.34 -31.13
CA ILE A 121 16.53 19.95 -30.39
C ILE A 121 17.17 21.17 -29.71
N ASN A 122 16.84 22.38 -30.19
CA ASN A 122 17.33 23.64 -29.69
C ASN A 122 16.25 24.71 -29.91
N ASN A 123 15.23 24.77 -29.05
CA ASN A 123 14.17 25.79 -29.15
C ASN A 123 14.61 27.17 -28.63
N GLY A 124 15.91 27.35 -28.32
CA GLY A 124 16.48 28.56 -27.73
C GLY A 124 15.99 28.88 -26.30
N LYS A 125 15.05 28.09 -25.76
CA LYS A 125 14.44 28.28 -24.44
C LYS A 125 15.09 27.38 -23.39
N ASP A 126 15.60 26.22 -23.79
CA ASP A 126 16.30 25.30 -22.89
C ASP A 126 17.25 24.37 -23.68
N ALA A 127 18.54 24.66 -23.66
CA ALA A 127 19.56 23.89 -24.40
C ALA A 127 19.73 22.44 -23.90
N TRP A 128 19.16 22.13 -22.73
CA TRP A 128 19.30 20.84 -22.06
C TRP A 128 18.18 19.83 -22.41
N ILE A 129 17.20 20.22 -23.23
CA ILE A 129 16.08 19.37 -23.69
C ILE A 129 16.37 18.84 -25.10
N SER A 130 17.60 18.35 -25.33
CA SER A 130 17.97 17.57 -26.52
C SER A 130 17.53 16.11 -26.38
N ASP A 131 17.46 15.34 -27.48
CA ASP A 131 17.09 13.92 -27.39
C ASP A 131 18.10 13.10 -26.57
N SER A 132 19.40 13.42 -26.69
CA SER A 132 20.46 12.79 -25.89
C SER A 132 20.38 13.19 -24.41
N GLY A 133 20.07 14.46 -24.12
CA GLY A 133 19.86 14.93 -22.75
C GLY A 133 18.64 14.30 -22.09
N LEU A 134 17.51 14.25 -22.81
CA LEU A 134 16.31 13.55 -22.37
C LEU A 134 16.56 12.06 -22.16
N LYS A 135 17.32 11.42 -23.05
CA LYS A 135 17.73 10.02 -22.91
C LYS A 135 18.49 9.78 -21.60
N GLY A 136 19.57 10.50 -21.35
CA GLY A 136 20.36 10.30 -20.14
C GLY A 136 19.54 10.55 -18.87
N ARG A 137 18.67 11.55 -18.89
CA ARG A 137 17.77 11.87 -17.77
C ARG A 137 16.72 10.77 -17.55
N LEU A 138 16.03 10.31 -18.60
CA LEU A 138 15.05 9.23 -18.49
C LEU A 138 15.69 7.90 -18.08
N GLU A 139 16.90 7.59 -18.56
CA GLU A 139 17.67 6.41 -18.11
C GLU A 139 18.05 6.52 -16.63
N ALA A 140 18.39 7.73 -16.15
CA ALA A 140 18.64 7.99 -14.73
C ALA A 140 17.36 7.91 -13.88
N LEU A 141 16.20 8.31 -14.41
CA LEU A 141 14.91 8.18 -13.73
C LEU A 141 14.49 6.71 -13.60
N TYR A 142 14.82 5.87 -14.60
CA TYR A 142 14.34 4.50 -14.73
C TYR A 142 15.45 3.45 -14.56
N THR A 143 16.39 3.67 -13.64
CA THR A 143 17.42 2.65 -13.36
C THR A 143 16.77 1.37 -12.86
N LYS A 144 17.36 0.21 -13.20
CA LYS A 144 16.82 -1.10 -12.82
C LYS A 144 16.74 -1.24 -11.30
N GLU A 145 17.73 -0.73 -10.60
CA GLU A 145 17.84 -0.73 -9.14
C GLU A 145 16.69 0.08 -8.52
N PHE A 146 16.42 1.27 -9.06
CA PHE A 146 15.36 2.13 -8.58
C PHE A 146 13.97 1.56 -8.87
N LEU A 147 13.75 1.05 -10.09
CA LEU A 147 12.50 0.39 -10.47
C LEU A 147 12.25 -0.88 -9.65
N SER A 148 13.28 -1.69 -9.39
CA SER A 148 13.15 -2.89 -8.55
C SER A 148 12.78 -2.53 -7.10
N THR A 149 13.36 -1.46 -6.55
CA THR A 149 13.04 -0.94 -5.21
C THR A 149 11.61 -0.40 -5.15
N ALA A 150 11.17 0.30 -6.20
CA ALA A 150 9.81 0.82 -6.31
C ALA A 150 8.78 -0.31 -6.46
N LEU A 151 9.09 -1.35 -7.25
CA LEU A 151 8.23 -2.51 -7.45
C LEU A 151 8.11 -3.36 -6.18
N ASP A 152 9.22 -3.66 -5.48
CA ASP A 152 9.19 -4.41 -4.22
C ASP A 152 8.28 -3.73 -3.17
N ARG A 153 8.40 -2.41 -3.04
CA ARG A 153 7.54 -1.62 -2.15
C ARG A 153 6.08 -1.64 -2.60
N ASN A 154 5.81 -1.58 -3.91
CA ASN A 154 4.44 -1.62 -4.43
C ASN A 154 3.78 -3.01 -4.22
N TYR A 155 4.54 -4.10 -4.36
CA TYR A 155 4.05 -5.46 -4.05
C TYR A 155 3.70 -5.63 -2.56
N ARG A 156 4.47 -5.03 -1.64
CA ARG A 156 4.15 -5.03 -0.20
C ARG A 156 2.84 -4.31 0.11
N ILE A 157 2.53 -3.24 -0.61
CA ILE A 157 1.27 -2.50 -0.48
C ILE A 157 0.08 -3.35 -0.96
N ILE A 158 0.24 -4.12 -2.04
CA ILE A 158 -0.84 -4.94 -2.64
C ILE A 158 -1.07 -6.25 -1.86
N GLY A 159 -0.02 -6.85 -1.28
CA GLY A 159 -0.09 -8.11 -0.54
C GLY A 159 -0.77 -8.05 0.84
N VAL A 160 -1.30 -6.88 1.22
CA VAL A 160 -1.99 -6.63 2.50
C VAL A 160 -3.53 -6.64 2.34
N GLN A 161 -4.05 -6.96 1.15
CA GLN A 161 -5.48 -7.03 0.86
C GLN A 161 -6.19 -8.26 1.42
#